data_AF-A0A803QTJ4-F1
#
_entry.id   AF-A0A803QTJ4-F1
#
_cell.length_a   1.000
_cell.length_b   1.000
_cell.length_c   1.000
_cell.angle_alpha   90.00
_cell.angle_beta   90.00
_cell.angle_gamma   90.00
#
_symmetry.space_group_name_H-M   'P 1'
#
loop_
_entity.id
_entity.type
_entity.pdbx_description
1 polymer ?
#
loop_
_entity_poly.entity_id
_entity_poly.type
_entity_poly.pdbx_seq_one_letter_code
_entity_poly.pdbx_strand_id
1 'polypeptide(L)'
;MTESWLSRKRESLMIVASLIATMAFQAGTNPPGGLWQDNSPSKSISQVTQHDTIIADSPSVFDHLAGESIIACYNDKKFMYHIYLFCNTVGFVGSLSIILLLVTGLPFCRRFWMWILTVILWLTITAVTLTYVVAIWVAAPSKETRIVEDLLYFFISIWGGVMLVIAVLHTIRLVIKLFKWLGNFILGRIKRSCV
;
A
#
# COMPACT_ATOMS: atom_id res chain seq x y z
N MET A 1 -15.83 -9.17 31.65
CA MET A 1 -14.83 -8.08 31.57
C MET A 1 -14.08 -8.05 30.23
N THR A 2 -13.81 -9.21 29.61
CA THR A 2 -13.08 -9.33 28.34
C THR A 2 -13.83 -8.81 27.10
N GLU A 3 -15.18 -8.93 27.08
CA GLU A 3 -16.02 -8.48 25.95
C GLU A 3 -15.92 -6.98 25.68
N SER A 4 -15.95 -6.13 26.73
CA SER A 4 -15.87 -4.67 26.54
C SER A 4 -14.51 -4.21 26.02
N TRP A 5 -13.44 -4.93 26.35
CA TRP A 5 -12.10 -4.65 25.84
C TRP A 5 -11.94 -5.07 24.38
N LEU A 6 -12.52 -6.21 23.98
CA LEU A 6 -12.52 -6.64 22.58
C LEU A 6 -13.34 -5.71 21.69
N SER A 7 -14.51 -5.25 22.15
CA SER A 7 -15.33 -4.28 21.42
C SER A 7 -14.60 -2.95 21.22
N ARG A 8 -14.01 -2.37 22.27
CA ARG A 8 -13.21 -1.12 22.15
C ARG A 8 -12.06 -1.25 21.16
N LYS A 9 -11.37 -2.40 21.16
CA LYS A 9 -10.30 -2.67 20.18
C LYS A 9 -10.82 -2.75 18.76
N ARG A 10 -11.94 -3.44 18.56
CA ARG A 10 -12.59 -3.55 17.25
C ARG A 10 -13.02 -2.17 16.74
N GLU A 11 -13.68 -1.37 17.57
CA GLU A 11 -14.08 0.00 17.24
C GLU A 11 -12.86 0.86 16.86
N SER A 12 -11.79 0.81 17.66
CA SER A 12 -10.55 1.55 17.37
C SER A 12 -9.90 1.11 16.05
N LEU A 13 -9.84 -0.21 15.79
CA LEU A 13 -9.29 -0.74 14.54
C LEU A 13 -10.13 -0.38 13.32
N MET A 14 -11.46 -0.35 13.47
CA MET A 14 -12.37 0.06 12.40
C MET A 14 -12.16 1.54 12.04
N ILE A 15 -11.95 2.40 13.04
CA ILE A 15 -11.61 3.82 12.84
C ILE A 15 -10.26 3.96 12.11
N VAL A 16 -9.23 3.24 12.55
CA VAL A 16 -7.92 3.30 11.88
C VAL A 16 -8.03 2.81 10.43
N ALA A 17 -8.74 1.71 10.19
CA ALA A 17 -8.93 1.18 8.85
C ALA A 17 -9.74 2.13 7.94
N SER A 18 -10.77 2.81 8.47
CA SER A 18 -11.52 3.80 7.68
C SER A 18 -10.65 5.01 7.33
N LEU A 19 -9.84 5.50 8.28
CA LEU A 19 -8.89 6.58 8.02
C LEU A 19 -7.88 6.21 6.93
N ILE A 20 -7.31 5.00 6.98
CA ILE A 20 -6.39 4.54 5.95
C ILE A 20 -7.10 4.41 4.60
N ALA A 21 -8.30 3.85 4.56
CA ALA A 21 -9.09 3.76 3.33
C ALA A 21 -9.37 5.15 2.73
N THR A 22 -9.72 6.13 3.55
CA THR A 22 -9.94 7.52 3.11
C THR A 22 -8.66 8.14 2.57
N MET A 23 -7.53 8.02 3.28
CA MET A 23 -6.24 8.55 2.81
C MET A 23 -5.82 7.90 1.49
N ALA A 24 -5.96 6.57 1.36
CA ALA A 24 -5.61 5.85 0.14
C ALA A 24 -6.54 6.21 -1.04
N PHE A 25 -7.84 6.42 -0.78
CA PHE A 25 -8.77 6.91 -1.80
C PHE A 25 -8.41 8.32 -2.27
N GLN A 26 -8.08 9.22 -1.35
CA GLN A 26 -7.63 10.58 -1.68
C GLN A 26 -6.34 10.55 -2.51
N ALA A 27 -5.36 9.76 -2.08
CA ALA A 27 -4.08 9.58 -2.75
C ALA A 27 -4.21 8.91 -4.14
N GLY A 28 -5.18 8.01 -4.31
CA GLY A 28 -5.45 7.33 -5.58
C GLY A 28 -6.14 8.22 -6.60
N THR A 29 -7.06 9.08 -6.16
CA THR A 29 -7.80 10.00 -7.04
C THR A 29 -7.05 11.29 -7.31
N ASN A 30 -6.11 11.67 -6.43
CA ASN A 30 -5.26 12.84 -6.57
C ASN A 30 -3.79 12.38 -6.54
N PRO A 31 -3.25 11.90 -7.67
CA PRO A 31 -1.85 11.47 -7.70
C PRO A 31 -0.93 12.65 -7.36
N PRO A 32 0.26 12.38 -6.78
CA PRO A 32 1.26 13.41 -6.57
C PRO A 32 1.52 14.15 -7.88
N GLY A 33 1.82 15.45 -7.84
CA GLY A 33 1.99 16.26 -9.06
C GLY A 33 0.71 16.55 -9.85
N GLY A 34 -0.44 15.93 -9.54
CA GLY A 34 -1.74 16.27 -10.13
C GLY A 34 -2.02 15.66 -11.50
N LEU A 35 -3.14 16.10 -12.08
CA LEU A 35 -3.63 15.70 -13.40
C LEU A 35 -3.54 16.90 -14.35
N TRP A 36 -3.22 16.65 -15.61
CA TRP A 36 -3.33 17.67 -16.65
C TRP A 36 -4.77 18.14 -16.80
N GLN A 37 -4.97 19.46 -16.89
CA GLN A 37 -6.28 20.09 -17.03
C GLN A 37 -6.62 20.42 -18.49
N ASP A 38 -5.61 20.41 -19.35
CA ASP A 38 -5.68 20.71 -20.78
C ASP A 38 -5.13 19.54 -21.61
N ASN A 39 -5.44 19.56 -22.90
CA ASN A 39 -4.83 18.67 -23.87
C ASN A 39 -3.60 19.36 -24.47
N SER A 40 -2.55 18.61 -24.78
CA SER A 40 -1.45 19.14 -25.59
C SER A 40 -2.02 19.75 -26.87
N PRO A 41 -1.63 20.99 -27.22
CA PRO A 41 -2.06 21.59 -28.46
C PRO A 41 -1.60 20.67 -29.57
N SER A 42 -2.56 20.01 -30.24
CA SER A 42 -2.25 19.21 -31.40
C SER A 42 -1.53 20.14 -32.36
N LYS A 43 -0.30 19.80 -32.73
CA LYS A 43 0.37 20.42 -33.87
C LYS A 43 -0.49 20.03 -35.07
N SER A 44 -1.58 20.75 -35.32
CA SER A 44 -2.19 20.75 -36.63
C SER A 44 -1.07 21.26 -37.52
N ILE A 45 -0.54 20.36 -38.35
CA ILE A 45 0.36 20.71 -39.43
C ILE A 45 -0.49 21.58 -40.36
N SER A 46 -0.57 22.86 -40.00
CA SER A 46 -1.12 23.90 -40.84
C SER A 46 0.09 24.53 -41.51
N GLN A 47 0.19 24.26 -42.81
CA GLN A 47 1.15 24.79 -43.78
C GLN A 47 2.52 24.10 -43.83
N VAL A 48 2.64 23.17 -44.78
CA VAL A 48 3.82 23.17 -45.65
C VAL A 48 3.41 23.85 -46.94
N THR A 49 3.73 25.14 -47.03
CA THR A 49 4.05 25.78 -48.29
C THR A 49 5.39 25.19 -48.73
N GLN A 50 5.44 24.72 -49.96
CA GLN A 50 6.61 24.15 -50.62
C GLN A 50 7.81 25.11 -50.59
N HIS A 51 8.76 24.93 -49.67
CA HIS A 51 10.20 25.17 -49.90
C HIS A 51 11.07 24.66 -48.74
N ASP A 52 12.17 24.00 -49.08
CA ASP A 52 13.14 23.34 -48.21
C ASP A 52 13.72 24.23 -47.09
N THR A 53 13.71 23.74 -45.84
CA THR A 53 14.86 23.87 -44.90
C THR A 53 14.75 22.84 -43.77
N ILE A 54 15.76 21.98 -43.63
CA ILE A 54 15.96 21.08 -42.49
C ILE A 54 16.55 21.92 -41.34
N ILE A 55 15.77 22.25 -40.29
CA ILE A 55 16.33 22.73 -39.01
C ILE A 55 15.45 22.28 -37.82
N ALA A 56 16.16 21.70 -36.85
CA ALA A 56 15.88 21.58 -35.41
C ALA A 56 14.75 20.63 -34.94
N ASP A 57 15.19 19.43 -34.58
CA ASP A 57 15.06 18.88 -33.21
C ASP A 57 14.03 19.62 -32.35
N SER A 58 12.75 19.28 -32.55
CA SER A 58 11.71 19.72 -31.62
C SER A 58 11.88 18.87 -30.36
N PRO A 59 12.02 19.50 -29.17
CA PRO A 59 12.06 18.75 -27.92
C PRO A 59 10.78 17.92 -27.87
N SER A 60 10.87 16.67 -27.43
CA SER A 60 9.75 15.75 -27.29
C SER A 60 8.58 16.45 -26.59
N VAL A 61 7.64 16.97 -27.38
CA VAL A 61 6.38 17.51 -26.86
C VAL A 61 5.65 16.28 -26.39
N PHE A 62 5.58 16.09 -25.07
CA PHE A 62 4.76 15.05 -24.50
C PHE A 62 3.31 15.34 -24.89
N ASP A 63 2.71 14.46 -25.67
CA ASP A 63 1.28 14.46 -25.89
C ASP A 63 0.62 14.05 -24.56
N HIS A 64 -0.03 14.99 -23.89
CA HIS A 64 -0.81 14.74 -22.69
C HIS A 64 -2.28 15.03 -22.96
N LEU A 65 -3.15 14.19 -22.42
CA LEU A 65 -4.59 14.40 -22.45
C LEU A 65 -5.05 14.94 -21.09
N ALA A 66 -6.09 15.78 -21.09
CA ALA A 66 -6.76 16.17 -19.86
C ALA A 66 -7.21 14.91 -19.08
N GLY A 67 -6.90 14.90 -17.78
CA GLY A 67 -7.15 13.76 -16.90
C GLY A 67 -5.99 12.77 -16.79
N GLU A 68 -4.94 12.90 -17.60
CA GLU A 68 -3.72 12.09 -17.45
C GLU A 68 -2.84 12.62 -16.32
N SER A 69 -2.25 11.72 -15.53
CA SER A 69 -1.39 12.14 -14.42
C SER A 69 -0.09 12.74 -14.94
N ILE A 70 0.30 13.91 -14.42
CA ILE A 70 1.48 14.65 -14.88
C ILE A 70 2.76 13.82 -14.75
N ILE A 71 2.85 13.00 -13.70
CA ILE A 71 4.00 12.11 -13.48
C ILE A 71 4.11 10.99 -14.52
N ALA A 72 2.99 10.44 -15.00
CA ALA A 72 3.02 9.30 -15.92
C ALA A 72 3.66 9.63 -17.27
N CYS A 73 3.64 10.90 -17.65
CA CYS A 73 4.30 11.38 -18.86
C CYS A 73 5.83 11.37 -18.75
N TYR A 74 6.42 11.43 -17.55
CA TYR A 74 7.88 11.41 -17.40
C TYR A 74 8.43 9.97 -17.41
N ASN A 75 9.16 9.61 -18.46
CA ASN A 75 9.68 8.26 -18.67
C ASN A 75 10.56 7.77 -17.49
N ASP A 76 11.37 8.66 -16.90
CA ASP A 76 12.24 8.33 -15.76
C ASP A 76 11.47 8.09 -14.45
N LYS A 77 10.25 8.65 -14.32
CA LYS A 77 9.42 8.54 -13.10
C LYS A 77 8.28 7.52 -13.22
N LYS A 78 8.07 6.96 -14.42
CA LYS A 78 6.98 6.02 -14.71
C LYS A 78 7.02 4.77 -13.82
N PHE A 79 8.19 4.18 -13.62
CA PHE A 79 8.34 2.99 -12.77
C PHE A 79 7.86 3.24 -11.33
N MET A 80 8.24 4.38 -10.76
CA MET A 80 7.89 4.75 -9.40
C MET A 80 6.41 5.12 -9.27
N TYR A 81 5.84 5.71 -10.31
CA TYR A 81 4.38 5.93 -10.39
C TYR A 81 3.58 4.61 -10.36
N HIS A 82 4.03 3.58 -11.09
CA HIS A 82 3.38 2.26 -11.04
C HIS A 82 3.47 1.62 -9.65
N ILE A 83 4.64 1.71 -8.99
CA ILE A 83 4.80 1.22 -7.62
C ILE A 83 3.88 1.98 -6.65
N TYR A 84 3.81 3.30 -6.78
CA TYR A 84 2.92 4.15 -5.98
C TYR A 84 1.46 3.68 -6.08
N LEU A 85 0.94 3.52 -7.30
CA LEU A 85 -0.44 3.07 -7.51
C LEU A 85 -0.68 1.66 -6.97
N PHE A 86 0.28 0.76 -7.15
CA PHE A 86 0.19 -0.62 -6.66
C PHE A 86 0.12 -0.66 -5.13
N CYS A 87 1.07 -0.03 -4.45
CA CYS A 87 1.11 0.04 -2.98
C CYS A 87 -0.15 0.72 -2.42
N ASN A 88 -0.60 1.82 -3.04
CA ASN A 88 -1.81 2.51 -2.61
C ASN A 88 -3.06 1.62 -2.73
N THR A 89 -3.18 0.86 -3.81
CA THR A 89 -4.28 -0.09 -4.01
C THR A 89 -4.25 -1.22 -2.98
N VAL A 90 -3.07 -1.76 -2.67
CA VAL A 90 -2.90 -2.77 -1.61
C VAL A 90 -3.33 -2.21 -0.26
N GLY A 91 -2.94 -0.98 0.08
CA GLY A 91 -3.37 -0.30 1.31
C GLY A 91 -4.88 -0.07 1.37
N PHE A 92 -5.50 0.33 0.25
CA PHE A 92 -6.93 0.56 0.16
C PHE A 92 -7.75 -0.74 0.31
N VAL A 93 -7.43 -1.75 -0.51
CA VAL A 93 -8.10 -3.06 -0.49
C VAL A 93 -7.86 -3.77 0.84
N GLY A 94 -6.65 -3.68 1.39
CA GLY A 94 -6.33 -4.21 2.71
C GLY A 94 -7.16 -3.55 3.82
N SER A 95 -7.36 -2.24 3.77
CA SER A 95 -8.22 -1.51 4.72
C SER A 95 -9.69 -1.89 4.61
N LEU A 96 -10.22 -2.01 3.39
CA LEU A 96 -11.58 -2.50 3.17
C LEU A 96 -11.75 -3.94 3.67
N SER A 97 -10.76 -4.80 3.45
CA SER A 97 -10.76 -6.18 3.95
C SER A 97 -10.80 -6.21 5.48
N ILE A 98 -10.07 -5.33 6.16
CA ILE A 98 -10.13 -5.17 7.62
C ILE A 98 -11.56 -4.77 8.03
N ILE A 99 -12.11 -3.70 7.46
CA ILE A 99 -13.47 -3.23 7.79
C ILE A 99 -14.51 -4.33 7.58
N LEU A 100 -14.49 -5.01 6.44
CA LEU A 100 -15.41 -6.11 6.13
C LEU A 100 -15.29 -7.24 7.16
N LEU A 101 -14.07 -7.65 7.51
CA LEU A 101 -13.86 -8.66 8.55
C LEU A 101 -14.44 -8.21 9.89
N LEU A 102 -14.20 -6.95 10.30
CA LEU A 102 -14.72 -6.40 11.55
C LEU A 102 -16.25 -6.30 11.58
N VAL A 103 -16.88 -5.88 10.47
CA VAL A 103 -18.33 -5.69 10.34
C VAL A 103 -19.08 -7.02 10.28
N THR A 104 -18.52 -8.03 9.63
CA THR A 104 -19.18 -9.34 9.46
C THR A 104 -19.52 -10.00 10.81
N GLY A 105 -18.88 -9.56 11.91
CA GLY A 105 -19.23 -10.03 13.25
C GLY A 105 -19.08 -11.54 13.43
N LEU A 106 -18.39 -12.20 12.48
CA LEU A 106 -18.09 -13.62 12.52
C LEU A 106 -17.50 -13.94 13.89
N PRO A 107 -17.93 -15.02 14.56
CA PRO A 107 -17.38 -15.39 15.84
C PRO A 107 -15.90 -15.66 15.64
N PHE A 108 -15.07 -14.65 15.93
CA PHE A 108 -13.61 -14.66 15.94
C PHE A 108 -13.03 -15.62 17.00
N CYS A 109 -13.84 -16.57 17.46
CA CYS A 109 -13.57 -17.61 18.45
C CYS A 109 -12.43 -18.56 18.05
N ARG A 110 -11.83 -18.38 16.86
CA ARG A 110 -10.59 -19.06 16.51
C ARG A 110 -9.43 -18.09 16.33
N ARG A 111 -8.34 -18.46 17.01
CA ARG A 111 -7.01 -17.83 16.97
C ARG A 111 -6.49 -17.58 15.55
N PHE A 112 -6.98 -18.34 14.57
CA PHE A 112 -6.71 -18.20 13.14
C PHE A 112 -7.27 -16.91 12.51
N TRP A 113 -8.52 -16.53 12.79
CA TRP A 113 -9.12 -15.33 12.21
C TRP A 113 -8.50 -14.05 12.77
N MET A 114 -8.18 -14.03 14.07
CA MET A 114 -7.37 -12.97 14.68
C MET A 114 -5.98 -12.86 14.04
N TRP A 115 -5.38 -14.00 13.67
CA TRP A 115 -4.09 -14.01 12.97
C TRP A 115 -4.21 -13.45 11.56
N ILE A 116 -5.24 -13.83 10.79
CA ILE A 116 -5.50 -13.25 9.46
C ILE A 116 -5.67 -11.73 9.55
N LEU A 117 -6.52 -11.24 10.46
CA LEU A 117 -6.74 -9.80 10.64
C LEU A 117 -5.44 -9.07 10.99
N THR A 118 -4.60 -9.70 11.83
CA THR A 118 -3.27 -9.17 12.14
C THR A 118 -2.45 -9.10 10.86
N VAL A 119 -2.27 -10.19 10.11
CA VAL A 119 -1.48 -10.21 8.86
C VAL A 119 -1.94 -9.15 7.86
N ILE A 120 -3.26 -9.01 7.65
CA ILE A 120 -3.81 -7.99 6.74
C ILE A 120 -3.50 -6.58 7.26
N LEU A 121 -3.64 -6.33 8.57
CA LEU A 121 -3.28 -5.05 9.18
C LEU A 121 -1.80 -4.70 8.97
N TRP A 122 -0.91 -5.66 9.18
CA TRP A 122 0.52 -5.50 8.96
C TRP A 122 0.82 -5.19 7.48
N LEU A 123 0.24 -5.96 6.56
CA LEU A 123 0.37 -5.74 5.13
C LEU A 123 -0.11 -4.34 4.74
N THR A 124 -1.30 -3.93 5.18
CA THR A 124 -1.86 -2.60 4.94
C THR A 124 -0.96 -1.47 5.43
N ILE A 125 -0.47 -1.58 6.67
CA ILE A 125 0.40 -0.56 7.28
C ILE A 125 1.69 -0.42 6.45
N THR A 126 2.34 -1.53 6.09
CA THR A 126 3.54 -1.48 5.23
C THR A 126 3.27 -0.87 3.86
N ALA A 127 2.15 -1.24 3.22
CA ALA A 127 1.79 -0.72 1.92
C ALA A 127 1.56 0.80 1.94
N VAL A 128 0.86 1.32 2.95
CA VAL A 128 0.60 2.76 3.11
C VAL A 128 1.90 3.53 3.38
N THR A 129 2.79 2.99 4.21
CA THR A 129 4.09 3.63 4.46
C THR A 129 4.94 3.68 3.18
N LEU A 130 4.96 2.61 2.39
CA LEU A 130 5.62 2.61 1.09
C LEU A 130 5.01 3.65 0.13
N THR A 131 3.69 3.73 0.04
CA THR A 131 2.98 4.75 -0.76
C THR A 131 3.42 6.16 -0.38
N TYR A 132 3.52 6.45 0.92
CA TYR A 132 3.96 7.76 1.42
C TYR A 132 5.40 8.10 1.01
N VAL A 133 6.32 7.13 1.14
CA VAL A 133 7.72 7.31 0.74
C VAL A 133 7.83 7.59 -0.75
N VAL A 134 7.14 6.81 -1.59
CA VAL A 134 7.16 7.03 -3.05
C VAL A 134 6.52 8.37 -3.41
N ALA A 135 5.46 8.79 -2.73
CA ALA A 135 4.83 10.10 -2.96
C ALA A 135 5.82 11.26 -2.69
N ILE A 136 6.54 11.22 -1.57
CA ILE A 136 7.57 12.23 -1.25
C ILE A 136 8.67 12.20 -2.30
N TRP A 137 9.15 11.00 -2.65
CA TRP A 137 10.23 10.83 -3.60
C TRP A 137 9.90 11.44 -4.96
N VAL A 138 8.68 11.23 -5.44
CA VAL A 138 8.25 11.78 -6.72
C VAL A 138 8.01 13.30 -6.66
N ALA A 139 7.51 13.80 -5.52
CA ALA A 139 7.24 15.22 -5.29
C ALA A 139 8.49 16.06 -4.96
N ALA A 140 9.57 15.45 -4.48
CA ALA A 140 10.78 16.15 -4.10
C ALA A 140 11.52 16.77 -5.31
N PRO A 141 12.03 18.02 -5.19
CA PRO A 141 12.80 18.65 -6.26
C PRO A 141 14.15 17.95 -6.45
N SER A 142 14.53 17.72 -7.71
CA SER A 142 15.69 16.91 -8.14
C SER A 142 17.06 17.37 -7.60
N LYS A 143 17.16 18.55 -7.01
CA LYS A 143 18.43 19.13 -6.53
C LYS A 143 18.86 18.65 -5.14
N GLU A 144 17.95 18.06 -4.36
CA GLU A 144 18.19 17.65 -2.96
C GLU A 144 17.78 16.18 -2.69
N THR A 145 17.53 15.38 -3.73
CA THR A 145 16.89 14.06 -3.58
C THR A 145 17.76 13.06 -2.84
N ARG A 146 19.08 13.09 -3.02
CA ARG A 146 20.01 12.12 -2.38
C ARG A 146 19.93 12.14 -0.85
N ILE A 147 19.91 13.32 -0.24
CA ILE A 147 19.87 13.45 1.22
C ILE A 147 18.51 12.98 1.75
N VAL A 148 17.42 13.35 1.06
CA VAL A 148 16.07 12.94 1.43
C VAL A 148 15.87 11.44 1.28
N GLU A 149 16.40 10.84 0.20
CA GLU A 149 16.37 9.39 -0.06
C GLU A 149 17.09 8.60 1.03
N ASP A 150 18.32 8.98 1.37
CA ASP A 150 19.12 8.27 2.37
C ASP A 150 18.45 8.32 3.76
N LEU A 151 17.90 9.47 4.13
CA LEU A 151 17.17 9.64 5.39
C LEU A 151 15.88 8.79 5.41
N LEU A 152 15.07 8.85 4.36
CA LEU A 152 13.83 8.06 4.27
C LEU A 152 14.12 6.55 4.27
N TYR A 153 15.17 6.12 3.56
CA TYR A 153 15.59 4.73 3.51
C TYR A 153 16.09 4.23 4.88
N PHE A 154 16.83 5.07 5.62
CA PHE A 154 17.27 4.73 6.97
C PHE A 154 16.09 4.54 7.93
N PHE A 155 15.15 5.50 7.97
CA PHE A 155 13.98 5.40 8.85
C PHE A 155 13.06 4.24 8.49
N ILE A 156 12.83 3.98 7.20
CA ILE A 156 11.97 2.86 6.77
C ILE A 156 12.62 1.50 7.07
N SER A 157 13.94 1.39 6.97
CA SER A 157 14.66 0.15 7.28
C SER A 157 14.57 -0.18 8.77
N ILE A 158 14.76 0.81 9.65
CA ILE A 158 14.58 0.64 11.10
C ILE A 158 13.14 0.22 11.41
N TRP A 159 12.18 0.94 10.85
CA TRP A 159 10.76 0.66 11.08
C TRP A 159 10.37 -0.74 10.57
N GLY A 160 10.79 -1.11 9.35
CA GLY A 160 10.58 -2.43 8.76
C GLY A 160 11.21 -3.55 9.59
N GLY A 161 12.42 -3.32 10.14
CA GLY A 161 13.08 -4.25 11.04
C GLY A 161 12.30 -4.49 12.34
N VAL A 162 11.86 -3.41 13.01
CA VAL A 162 10.98 -3.51 14.20
C VAL A 162 9.70 -4.27 13.85
N MET A 163 9.12 -3.94 12.70
CA MET A 163 7.90 -4.54 12.22
C MET A 163 8.05 -6.06 11.97
N LEU A 164 9.15 -6.47 11.34
CA LEU A 164 9.49 -7.87 11.10
C LEU A 164 9.68 -8.64 12.41
N VAL A 165 10.40 -8.08 13.38
CA VAL A 165 10.63 -8.72 14.68
C VAL A 165 9.31 -8.99 15.41
N ILE A 166 8.40 -8.02 15.44
CA ILE A 166 7.09 -8.17 16.09
C ILE A 166 6.24 -9.24 15.39
N ALA A 167 6.24 -9.25 14.05
CA ALA A 167 5.53 -10.25 13.26
C ALA A 167 6.07 -11.66 13.53
N VAL A 168 7.40 -11.85 13.54
CA VAL A 168 8.06 -13.13 13.84
C VAL A 168 7.74 -13.59 15.27
N LEU A 169 7.78 -12.70 16.26
CA LEU A 169 7.41 -13.05 17.63
C LEU A 169 5.95 -13.52 17.73
N HIS A 170 5.03 -12.88 16.99
CA HIS A 170 3.63 -13.27 16.96
C HIS A 170 3.40 -14.59 16.23
N THR A 171 4.06 -14.81 15.09
CA THR A 171 3.97 -16.09 14.34
C THR A 171 4.55 -17.24 15.15
N ILE A 172 5.71 -17.10 15.77
CA ILE A 172 6.31 -18.11 16.64
C ILE A 172 5.36 -18.49 17.79
N ARG A 173 4.79 -17.50 18.49
CA ARG A 173 3.82 -17.74 19.57
C ARG A 173 2.59 -18.51 19.10
N LEU A 174 2.17 -18.33 17.86
CA LEU A 174 1.03 -19.03 17.28
C LEU A 174 1.38 -20.45 16.84
N VAL A 175 2.53 -20.64 16.22
CA VAL A 175 3.04 -21.96 15.81
C VAL A 175 3.23 -22.86 17.03
N ILE A 176 3.84 -22.37 18.12
CA ILE A 176 4.02 -23.14 19.36
C ILE A 176 2.66 -23.58 19.94
N LYS A 177 1.67 -22.69 19.95
CA LYS A 177 0.32 -23.01 20.45
C LYS A 177 -0.40 -23.99 19.54
N LEU A 178 -0.23 -23.88 18.22
CA LEU A 178 -0.79 -24.80 17.25
C LEU A 178 -0.20 -26.21 17.42
N PHE A 179 1.12 -26.31 17.57
CA PHE A 179 1.80 -27.58 17.82
C PHE A 179 1.38 -28.21 19.14
N LYS A 180 1.29 -27.44 20.23
CA LYS A 180 0.79 -27.97 21.51
C LYS A 180 -0.65 -28.46 21.43
N TRP A 181 -1.52 -27.71 20.73
CA TRP A 181 -2.91 -28.13 20.51
C TRP A 181 -2.98 -29.40 19.66
N LEU A 182 -2.21 -29.48 18.58
CA LEU A 182 -2.16 -30.63 17.68
C LEU A 182 -1.61 -31.87 18.39
N GLY A 183 -0.54 -31.73 19.18
CA GLY A 183 0.02 -32.81 19.99
C GLY A 183 -0.99 -33.37 21.00
N ASN A 184 -1.68 -32.49 21.74
CA ASN A 184 -2.72 -32.91 22.68
C ASN A 184 -3.92 -33.57 21.97
N PHE A 185 -4.26 -33.10 20.77
CA PHE A 185 -5.35 -33.67 19.96
C PHE A 185 -5.01 -35.08 19.44
N ILE A 186 -3.78 -35.28 18.96
CA ILE A 186 -3.28 -36.59 18.50
C ILE A 186 -3.18 -37.57 19.68
N LEU A 187 -2.59 -37.16 20.81
CA LEU A 187 -2.52 -38.00 22.03
C LEU A 187 -3.93 -38.37 22.53
N GLY A 188 -4.88 -37.44 22.49
CA GLY A 188 -6.27 -37.68 22.88
C GLY A 188 -7.08 -38.55 21.90
N ARG A 189 -6.61 -38.72 20.65
CA ARG A 189 -7.16 -39.75 19.74
C ARG A 189 -6.56 -41.12 20.02
N ILE A 190 -5.24 -41.21 20.22
CA ILE A 190 -4.55 -42.48 20.52
C ILE A 190 -5.14 -43.12 21.80
N LYS A 191 -5.36 -42.33 22.85
CA LYS A 191 -5.92 -42.83 24.12
C LYS A 191 -7.35 -43.36 24.03
N ARG A 192 -8.12 -42.98 22.98
CA ARG A 192 -9.49 -43.44 22.73
C ARG A 192 -9.58 -44.68 21.83
N SER A 193 -8.47 -45.10 21.21
CA SER A 193 -8.42 -46.34 20.40
C SER A 193 -7.88 -47.54 21.20
N CYS A 194 -7.44 -47.36 22.44
CA CYS A 194 -6.95 -48.43 23.32
C CYS A 194 -7.92 -48.79 24.47
N VAL A 195 -9.17 -48.30 24.41
CA VAL A 195 -10.29 -48.67 25.30
C VAL A 195 -11.41 -49.17 24.41
#